data_AF-A0A7L4PU69-F1
#
_entry.id   AF-A0A7L4PU69-F1
#
_cell.length_a   1.000
_cell.length_b   1.000
_cell.length_c   1.000
_cell.angle_alpha   90.00
_cell.angle_beta   90.00
_cell.angle_gamma   90.00
#
_symmetry.space_group_name_H-M   'P 1'
#
loop_
_entity.id
_entity.type
_entity.pdbx_description
1 polymer ?
#
loop_
_entity_poly.entity_id
_entity_poly.type
_entity_poly.pdbx_seq_one_letter_code
_entity_poly.pdbx_strand_id
1 'polypeptide(L)'
;MIYADKGSKIIVQNATGNQGSFHLPLMNEFARSVGGAGVVAGVTPGKGGREVSGVPVYDTVEEAVSLHDATVSVLFVPGSAAGDSIMEAAH
;
A
#
# COMPACT_ATOMS: atom_id res chain seq x y z
N MET A 1 1.60 -1.41 22.91
CA MET A 1 1.04 -2.46 22.02
C MET A 1 1.76 -2.37 20.69
N ILE A 2 2.08 -3.51 20.06
CA ILE A 2 2.72 -3.57 18.74
C ILE A 2 1.75 -4.33 17.84
N TYR A 3 1.39 -3.75 16.68
CA TYR A 3 0.35 -4.25 15.79
C TYR A 3 0.85 -4.73 14.42
N ALA A 4 2.14 -4.54 14.13
CA ALA A 4 2.76 -4.94 12.88
C ALA A 4 4.09 -5.65 13.14
N ASP A 5 4.42 -6.60 12.29
CA ASP A 5 5.66 -7.38 12.33
C ASP A 5 6.18 -7.66 10.91
N LYS A 6 7.25 -8.47 10.80
CA LYS A 6 7.87 -8.79 9.50
C LYS A 6 6.93 -9.49 8.52
N GLY A 7 5.90 -10.18 8.99
CA GLY A 7 4.89 -10.85 8.19
C GLY A 7 3.77 -9.92 7.73
N SER A 8 3.70 -8.69 8.22
CA SER A 8 2.69 -7.72 7.79
C SER A 8 2.81 -7.41 6.30
N LYS A 9 1.73 -7.69 5.58
CA LYS A 9 1.56 -7.34 4.18
C LYS A 9 0.89 -5.98 4.08
N ILE A 10 1.53 -5.06 3.36
CA ILE A 10 1.21 -3.64 3.37
C ILE A 10 0.58 -3.24 2.02
N ILE A 11 -0.49 -2.45 2.08
CA ILE A 11 -1.00 -1.67 0.94
C ILE A 11 -0.49 -0.24 1.04
N VAL A 12 -0.16 0.37 -0.09
CA VAL A 12 0.12 1.82 -0.18
C VAL A 12 -1.01 2.53 -0.94
N GLN A 13 -1.79 3.35 -0.25
CA GLN A 13 -2.79 4.23 -0.88
C GLN A 13 -2.13 5.48 -1.47
N ASN A 14 -2.54 5.83 -2.69
CA ASN A 14 -1.86 6.77 -3.59
C ASN A 14 -0.43 6.32 -3.97
N ALA A 15 -0.24 5.02 -4.24
CA ALA A 15 1.05 4.42 -4.62
C ALA A 15 1.72 5.09 -5.83
N THR A 16 0.93 5.59 -6.79
CA THR A 16 1.48 6.25 -7.98
C THR A 16 1.78 7.74 -7.78
N GLY A 17 1.42 8.32 -6.63
CA GLY A 17 1.74 9.69 -6.27
C GLY A 17 3.19 9.83 -5.81
N ASN A 18 3.71 11.07 -5.77
CA ASN A 18 5.13 11.33 -5.50
C ASN A 18 5.69 10.64 -4.25
N GLN A 19 4.94 10.66 -3.14
CA GLN A 19 5.38 10.06 -1.89
C GLN A 19 5.24 8.54 -1.90
N GLY A 20 4.18 8.01 -2.52
CA GLY A 20 3.97 6.58 -2.67
C GLY A 20 5.04 5.93 -3.55
N SER A 21 5.31 6.52 -4.71
CA SER A 21 6.29 5.98 -5.66
C SER A 21 7.74 6.07 -5.16
N PHE A 22 8.02 7.04 -4.28
CA PHE A 22 9.32 7.17 -3.64
C PHE A 22 9.50 6.19 -2.46
N HIS A 23 8.54 6.08 -1.54
CA HIS A 23 8.71 5.30 -0.32
C HIS A 23 8.46 3.80 -0.50
N LEU A 24 7.55 3.41 -1.41
CA LEU A 24 7.21 2.01 -1.65
C LEU A 24 8.46 1.13 -1.95
N PRO A 25 9.37 1.49 -2.87
CA PRO A 25 10.55 0.67 -3.11
C PRO A 25 11.48 0.61 -1.90
N LEU A 26 11.62 1.69 -1.12
CA LEU A 26 12.44 1.72 0.10
C LEU A 26 11.86 0.81 1.21
N MET A 27 10.54 0.80 1.36
CA MET A 27 9.84 -0.11 2.27
C MET A 27 10.09 -1.58 1.88
N ASN A 28 10.04 -1.88 0.58
CA ASN A 28 10.31 -3.23 0.08
C ASN A 28 11.80 -3.62 0.16
N GLU A 29 12.73 -2.69 -0.05
CA GLU A 29 14.16 -2.91 0.19
C GLU A 29 14.41 -3.26 1.67
N PHE A 30 13.86 -2.47 2.59
CA PHE A 30 13.97 -2.74 4.02
C PHE A 30 13.33 -4.09 4.39
N ALA A 31 12.11 -4.35 3.95
CA ALA A 31 11.42 -5.62 4.21
C ALA A 31 12.27 -6.82 3.76
N ARG A 32 12.85 -6.77 2.55
CA ARG A 32 13.74 -7.83 2.06
C ARG A 32 14.99 -7.99 2.93
N SER A 33 15.59 -6.91 3.41
CA SER A 33 16.79 -6.98 4.26
C SER A 33 16.57 -7.69 5.60
N VAL A 34 15.32 -7.70 6.09
CA VAL A 34 14.92 -8.38 7.34
C VAL A 34 14.11 -9.66 7.09
N GLY A 35 13.96 -10.08 5.83
CA GLY A 35 13.18 -11.26 5.44
C GLY A 35 11.68 -11.14 5.73
N GLY A 36 11.12 -9.93 5.54
CA GLY A 36 9.70 -9.62 5.72
C GLY A 36 8.90 -9.49 4.41
N ALA A 37 7.58 -9.43 4.54
CA ALA A 37 6.64 -9.36 3.42
C ALA A 37 6.64 -8.00 2.71
N GLY A 38 6.50 -6.90 3.46
CA GLY A 38 6.54 -5.55 2.91
C GLY A 38 5.27 -5.14 2.15
N VAL A 39 5.41 -4.26 1.16
CA VAL A 39 4.34 -3.77 0.31
C VAL A 39 4.01 -4.79 -0.77
N VAL A 40 2.77 -5.29 -0.72
CA VAL A 40 2.24 -6.31 -1.65
C VAL A 40 1.36 -5.72 -2.75
N ALA A 41 0.78 -4.54 -2.50
CA ALA A 41 -0.08 -3.86 -3.45
C ALA A 41 -0.06 -2.34 -3.27
N GLY A 42 -0.29 -1.62 -4.35
CA GLY A 42 -0.60 -0.20 -4.35
C GLY A 42 -2.06 0.04 -4.70
N VAL A 43 -2.62 1.17 -4.27
CA VAL A 43 -3.95 1.63 -4.67
C VAL A 43 -3.83 3.04 -5.24
N THR A 44 -4.40 3.28 -6.41
CA THR A 44 -4.65 4.63 -6.92
C THR A 44 -5.87 4.60 -7.84
N PRO A 45 -6.99 5.23 -7.44
CA PRO A 45 -8.21 5.26 -8.25
C PRO A 45 -7.96 5.74 -9.69
N GLY A 46 -8.50 5.01 -10.66
CA GLY A 46 -8.35 5.26 -12.10
C GLY A 46 -7.00 4.85 -12.67
N LYS A 47 -6.19 4.09 -11.92
CA LYS A 47 -4.86 3.62 -12.34
C LYS A 47 -4.64 2.14 -12.05
N GLY A 48 -5.70 1.38 -11.81
CA GLY A 48 -5.66 -0.09 -11.76
C GLY A 48 -4.96 -0.70 -12.97
N GLY A 49 -4.26 -1.82 -12.74
CA GLY A 49 -3.48 -2.55 -13.75
C GLY A 49 -2.10 -1.97 -14.06
N ARG A 50 -1.69 -0.89 -13.37
CA ARG A 50 -0.31 -0.39 -13.41
C ARG A 50 0.56 -1.10 -12.38
N GLU A 51 1.85 -0.78 -12.39
CA GLU A 51 2.80 -1.19 -11.37
C GLU A 51 3.66 -0.02 -10.88
N VAL A 52 4.10 -0.09 -9.64
CA VAL A 52 5.13 0.79 -9.05
C VAL A 52 6.24 -0.09 -8.50
N SER A 53 7.42 -0.02 -9.11
CA SER A 53 8.58 -0.83 -8.69
C SER A 53 8.30 -2.34 -8.60
N GLY A 54 7.50 -2.87 -9.52
CA GLY A 54 7.08 -4.27 -9.58
C GLY A 54 5.98 -4.65 -8.59
N VAL A 55 5.36 -3.67 -7.90
CA VAL A 55 4.15 -3.88 -7.08
C VAL A 55 2.91 -3.53 -7.88
N PRO A 56 1.92 -4.42 -8.00
CA PRO A 56 0.69 -4.15 -8.74
C PRO A 56 -0.15 -3.05 -8.09
N VAL A 57 -0.79 -2.24 -8.92
CA VAL A 57 -1.68 -1.15 -8.51
C VAL A 57 -3.12 -1.48 -8.86
N TYR A 58 -4.02 -1.26 -7.91
CA TYR A 58 -5.46 -1.48 -8.01
C TYR A 58 -6.23 -0.18 -7.90
N ASP A 59 -7.50 -0.21 -8.29
CA ASP A 59 -8.38 0.97 -8.19
C ASP A 59 -8.95 1.16 -6.77
N THR A 60 -9.10 0.07 -6.00
CA THR A 60 -9.68 0.09 -4.65
C THR A 60 -8.84 -0.71 -3.64
N VAL A 61 -8.95 -0.35 -2.36
CA VAL A 61 -8.37 -1.15 -1.25
C VAL A 61 -9.01 -2.53 -1.18
N GLU A 62 -10.32 -2.64 -1.35
CA GLU A 62 -11.06 -3.92 -1.31
C GLU A 62 -10.47 -4.93 -2.30
N GLU A 63 -10.24 -4.51 -3.55
CA GLU A 63 -9.63 -5.36 -4.57
C GLU A 63 -8.23 -5.81 -4.15
N ALA A 64 -7.40 -4.87 -3.70
CA ALA A 64 -6.03 -5.15 -3.25
C ALA A 64 -6.00 -6.13 -2.06
N VAL A 65 -6.89 -5.97 -1.08
CA VAL A 65 -7.02 -6.88 0.08
C VAL A 65 -7.48 -8.26 -0.38
N SER A 66 -8.47 -8.35 -1.26
CA SER A 66 -9.01 -9.63 -1.74
C SER A 66 -7.96 -10.50 -2.46
N LEU A 67 -7.01 -9.86 -3.16
CA LEU A 67 -5.99 -10.54 -3.95
C LEU A 67 -4.70 -10.84 -3.18
N HIS A 68 -4.36 -10.02 -2.18
CA HIS A 68 -3.07 -10.09 -1.50
C HIS A 68 -3.15 -10.43 -0.01
N ASP A 69 -4.36 -10.42 0.57
CA ASP A 69 -4.58 -10.71 1.99
C ASP A 69 -3.75 -9.76 2.87
N ALA A 70 -3.79 -8.46 2.52
CA ALA A 70 -3.07 -7.41 3.20
C ALA A 70 -3.79 -6.98 4.50
N THR A 71 -3.01 -6.66 5.53
CA THR A 71 -3.52 -6.36 6.89
C THR A 71 -3.12 -4.99 7.40
N VAL A 72 -2.33 -4.24 6.63
CA VAL A 72 -1.84 -2.91 6.97
C VAL A 72 -1.98 -1.98 5.77
N SER A 73 -2.42 -0.74 5.99
CA SER A 73 -2.42 0.31 4.97
C SER A 73 -1.50 1.47 5.37
N VAL A 74 -0.75 2.00 4.41
CA VAL A 74 0.03 3.23 4.51
C VAL A 74 -0.54 4.25 3.52
N LEU A 75 -0.90 5.43 4.03
CA LEU A 75 -1.59 6.47 3.27
C LEU A 75 -0.63 7.58 2.87
N PHE A 76 -0.28 7.67 1.59
CA PHE A 76 0.47 8.79 1.01
C PHE A 76 -0.42 9.72 0.19
N VAL A 77 -1.58 10.06 0.74
CA VAL A 77 -2.65 10.82 0.08
C VAL A 77 -2.59 12.31 0.45
N PRO A 78 -3.07 13.23 -0.40
CA PRO A 78 -3.24 14.63 -0.04
C PRO A 78 -4.20 14.79 1.16
N GLY A 79 -3.99 15.83 1.98
CA GLY A 79 -4.80 16.05 3.18
C GLY A 79 -6.31 16.15 2.93
N SER A 80 -6.72 16.69 1.78
CA SER A 80 -8.13 16.77 1.37
C SER A 80 -8.78 15.41 1.09
N ALA A 81 -8.00 14.37 0.81
CA ALA A 81 -8.47 13.01 0.55
C ALA A 81 -8.25 12.05 1.75
N ALA A 82 -7.54 12.49 2.79
CA ALA A 82 -7.14 11.63 3.89
C ALA A 82 -8.31 10.96 4.62
N GLY A 83 -9.39 11.70 4.87
CA GLY A 83 -10.58 11.15 5.54
C GLY A 83 -11.21 10.00 4.74
N ASP A 84 -11.39 10.20 3.43
CA ASP A 84 -11.96 9.18 2.54
C ASP A 84 -11.06 7.95 2.45
N SER A 85 -9.74 8.13 2.27
CA SER A 85 -8.78 7.03 2.22
C SER A 85 -8.70 6.25 3.54
N ILE A 86 -8.84 6.90 4.69
CA ILE A 86 -8.91 6.21 5.99
C ILE A 86 -10.17 5.35 6.07
N MET A 87 -11.31 5.88 5.64
CA MET A 87 -12.58 5.15 5.65
C MET A 87 -12.55 3.96 4.69
N GLU A 88 -11.95 4.12 3.51
CA GLU A 88 -11.72 3.04 2.55
C GLU A 88 -10.83 1.93 3.15
N ALA A 89 -9.79 2.28 3.90
CA ALA A 89 -8.88 1.32 4.52
C ALA A 89 -9.47 0.59 5.75
N ALA A 90 -10.46 1.19 6.40
CA ALA A 90 -11.11 0.63 7.58
C ALA A 90 -12.27 -0.31 7.23
N HIS A 91 -12.67 -0.36 5.96
CA HIS A 91 -13.73 -1.22 5.45
C HIS A 91 -13.21 -2.64 5.17
#